data_AF-A0A356DU26-F1
#
_entry.id   AF-A0A356DU26-F1
#
_cell.length_a   1.000
_cell.length_b   1.000
_cell.length_c   1.000
_cell.angle_alpha   90.00
_cell.angle_beta   90.00
_cell.angle_gamma   90.00
#
_symmetry.space_group_name_H-M   'P 1'
#
loop_
_entity.id
_entity.type
_entity.pdbx_description
1 polymer ?
#
loop_
_entity_poly.entity_id
_entity_poly.type
_entity_poly.pdbx_seq_one_letter_code
_entity_poly.pdbx_strand_id
1 'polypeptide(L)'
;RTTKDAIVLFTFTSGIHRFDQKRLKRFGREDPQNREEFRAELQDMIETLYNSPCIGVWVPFNESWGQFQAIRIAEWIKLLDPTRLVDHASGWFDQGGGDFQSRHVYVKPLSARVADDRILAVTEFGGYTMQVPKNVYTERKRFGYGHHPDAESLTAAYLKLLEQQVKPLISQGLSAAIYTQTTDIETEINGFLTYDRKVEKMDAETLRRAHLGLIEML
;
A
#
# COMPACT_ATOMS: atom_id res chain seq x y z
N ARG A 1 13.56 -6.82 18.87
CA ARG A 1 14.11 -5.90 17.84
C ARG A 1 15.19 -6.66 17.11
N THR A 2 14.88 -7.20 15.94
CA THR A 2 15.82 -8.00 15.15
C THR A 2 16.52 -7.09 14.14
N THR A 3 17.67 -7.52 13.62
CA THR A 3 18.45 -6.84 12.58
C THR A 3 17.63 -6.53 11.32
N LYS A 4 16.52 -7.24 11.09
CA LYS A 4 15.54 -6.96 10.03
C LYS A 4 14.82 -5.62 10.24
N ASP A 5 14.44 -5.30 11.48
CA ASP A 5 13.74 -4.05 11.83
C ASP A 5 14.62 -2.82 11.54
N ALA A 6 15.94 -2.94 11.76
CA ALA A 6 16.91 -1.87 11.49
C ALA A 6 17.17 -1.68 9.98
N ILE A 7 17.19 -2.75 9.19
CA ILE A 7 17.32 -2.67 7.72
C ILE A 7 16.05 -2.09 7.10
N VAL A 8 14.89 -2.45 7.62
CA VAL A 8 13.59 -1.90 7.24
C VAL A 8 13.52 -0.41 7.62
N LEU A 9 13.95 -0.03 8.83
CA LEU A 9 14.06 1.38 9.26
C LEU A 9 15.08 2.21 8.47
N PHE A 10 16.23 1.64 8.13
CA PHE A 10 17.22 2.26 7.27
C PHE A 10 16.69 2.43 5.83
N THR A 11 15.93 1.45 5.34
CA THR A 11 15.23 1.51 4.06
C THR A 11 14.18 2.62 4.04
N PHE A 12 13.41 2.79 5.12
CA PHE A 12 12.41 3.86 5.28
C PHE A 12 12.98 5.28 5.24
N THR A 13 14.31 5.44 5.36
CA THR A 13 14.94 6.76 5.54
C THR A 13 15.81 7.24 4.40
N SER A 14 16.26 6.35 3.51
CA SER A 14 17.46 6.65 2.71
C SER A 14 17.22 6.80 1.20
N GLY A 15 15.99 6.60 0.69
CA GLY A 15 15.71 6.77 -0.74
C GLY A 15 16.55 5.86 -1.65
N ILE A 16 17.03 4.73 -1.11
CA ILE A 16 17.95 3.82 -1.80
C ILE A 16 17.17 3.11 -2.91
N HIS A 17 17.54 3.41 -4.16
CA HIS A 17 17.16 2.61 -5.31
C HIS A 17 17.81 1.21 -5.19
N ARG A 18 17.01 0.17 -4.94
CA ARG A 18 17.53 -1.20 -4.94
C ARG A 18 17.38 -1.80 -6.33
N PHE A 19 18.51 -2.12 -6.94
CA PHE A 19 18.55 -2.74 -8.25
C PHE A 19 18.02 -4.18 -8.18
N ASP A 20 16.95 -4.46 -8.91
CA ASP A 20 16.18 -5.72 -8.85
C ASP A 20 16.48 -6.71 -9.99
N GLN A 21 17.58 -6.49 -10.72
CA GLN A 21 18.04 -7.38 -11.79
C GLN A 21 19.22 -8.27 -11.38
N LYS A 22 19.84 -8.01 -10.22
CA LYS A 22 20.98 -8.76 -9.68
C LYS A 22 20.78 -9.01 -8.19
N ARG A 23 21.53 -9.97 -7.63
CA ARG A 23 21.47 -10.36 -6.20
C ARG A 23 20.05 -10.72 -5.75
N LEU A 24 19.32 -11.43 -6.61
CA LEU A 24 17.89 -11.76 -6.44
C LEU A 24 17.58 -12.59 -5.19
N LYS A 25 18.58 -13.26 -4.61
CA LYS A 25 18.49 -13.92 -3.29
C LYS A 25 17.91 -13.00 -2.21
N ARG A 26 18.20 -11.69 -2.26
CA ARG A 26 17.71 -10.71 -1.28
C ARG A 26 16.21 -10.46 -1.37
N PHE A 27 15.60 -10.77 -2.51
CA PHE A 27 14.16 -10.65 -2.74
C PHE A 27 13.47 -12.02 -2.72
N GLY A 28 14.18 -13.10 -2.35
CA GLY A 28 13.64 -14.46 -2.40
C GLY A 28 13.51 -15.05 -3.80
N ARG A 29 14.19 -14.46 -4.80
CA ARG A 29 14.04 -14.81 -6.23
C ARG A 29 15.34 -15.34 -6.85
N GLU A 30 16.21 -15.99 -6.07
CA GLU A 30 17.48 -16.56 -6.59
C GLU A 30 17.24 -17.68 -7.60
N ASP A 31 16.27 -18.56 -7.31
CA ASP A 31 15.90 -19.68 -8.14
C ASP A 31 15.19 -19.23 -9.45
N PRO A 32 15.71 -19.60 -10.64
CA PRO A 32 15.02 -19.38 -11.91
C PRO A 32 13.62 -19.98 -11.98
N GLN A 33 13.41 -21.17 -11.44
CA GLN A 33 12.13 -21.86 -11.52
C GLN A 33 11.04 -21.06 -10.81
N ASN A 34 11.33 -20.53 -9.62
CA ASN A 34 10.41 -19.67 -8.89
C ASN A 34 10.02 -18.38 -9.65
N ARG A 35 10.92 -17.86 -10.50
CA ARG A 35 10.61 -16.69 -11.35
C ARG A 35 9.78 -17.09 -12.56
N GLU A 36 9.95 -18.29 -13.09
CA GLU A 36 9.12 -18.83 -14.18
C GLU A 36 7.71 -19.11 -13.68
N GLU A 37 7.57 -19.75 -12.51
CA GLU A 37 6.29 -19.99 -11.84
C GLU A 37 5.52 -18.69 -11.60
N PHE A 38 6.16 -17.66 -11.05
CA PHE A 38 5.52 -16.35 -10.87
C PHE A 38 5.02 -15.75 -12.20
N ARG A 39 5.79 -15.90 -13.28
CA ARG A 39 5.38 -15.38 -14.58
C ARG A 39 4.18 -16.15 -15.11
N ALA A 40 4.19 -17.47 -15.02
CA ALA A 40 3.07 -18.31 -15.41
C ALA A 40 1.80 -17.93 -14.62
N GLU A 41 1.88 -17.86 -13.29
CA GLU A 41 0.75 -17.49 -12.43
C GLU A 41 0.23 -16.07 -12.70
N LEU A 42 1.13 -15.11 -12.95
CA LEU A 42 0.77 -13.74 -13.29
C LEU A 42 0.04 -13.66 -14.64
N GLN A 43 0.55 -14.36 -15.65
CA GLN A 43 -0.09 -14.43 -16.97
C GLN A 43 -1.47 -15.08 -16.85
N ASP A 44 -1.57 -16.24 -16.20
CA ASP A 44 -2.83 -16.95 -15.99
C ASP A 44 -3.86 -16.07 -15.27
N MET A 45 -3.43 -15.32 -14.24
CA MET A 45 -4.30 -14.38 -13.53
C MET A 45 -4.83 -13.27 -14.47
N ILE A 46 -3.96 -12.65 -15.26
CA ILE A 46 -4.34 -11.57 -16.18
C ILE A 46 -5.26 -12.10 -17.28
N GLU A 47 -4.91 -13.21 -17.92
CA GLU A 47 -5.71 -13.84 -18.98
C GLU A 47 -7.07 -14.34 -18.46
N THR A 48 -7.15 -14.73 -17.20
CA THR A 48 -8.43 -15.12 -16.57
C THR A 48 -9.31 -13.90 -16.30
N LEU A 49 -8.70 -12.77 -15.92
CA LEU A 49 -9.40 -11.62 -15.37
C LEU A 49 -9.48 -10.40 -16.32
N TYR A 50 -8.89 -10.46 -17.52
CA TYR A 50 -8.80 -9.32 -18.46
C TYR A 50 -10.15 -8.65 -18.74
N ASN A 51 -11.24 -9.44 -18.77
CA ASN A 51 -12.59 -8.97 -19.05
C ASN A 51 -13.36 -8.51 -17.79
N SER A 52 -12.71 -8.45 -16.62
CA SER A 52 -13.32 -7.98 -15.38
C SER A 52 -13.19 -6.45 -15.28
N PRO A 53 -14.29 -5.67 -15.47
CA PRO A 53 -14.22 -4.21 -15.50
C PRO A 53 -13.98 -3.58 -14.12
N CYS A 54 -14.16 -4.35 -13.04
CA CYS A 54 -13.88 -3.89 -11.67
C CYS A 54 -12.39 -3.86 -11.31
N ILE A 55 -11.51 -4.39 -12.18
CA ILE A 55 -10.06 -4.34 -11.99
C ILE A 55 -9.52 -3.14 -12.77
N GLY A 56 -9.00 -2.15 -12.05
CA GLY A 56 -8.43 -0.94 -12.66
C GLY A 56 -6.91 -0.93 -12.77
N VAL A 57 -6.21 -1.67 -11.90
CA VAL A 57 -4.75 -1.61 -11.77
C VAL A 57 -4.18 -2.99 -11.48
N TRP A 58 -3.09 -3.34 -12.16
CA TRP A 58 -2.26 -4.51 -11.85
C TRP A 58 -1.09 -4.10 -10.96
N VAL A 59 -0.88 -4.82 -9.86
CA VAL A 59 0.18 -4.54 -8.87
C VAL A 59 1.00 -5.82 -8.64
N PRO A 60 2.06 -6.08 -9.45
CA PRO A 60 2.82 -7.33 -9.34
C PRO A 60 3.67 -7.44 -8.06
N PHE A 61 4.05 -6.32 -7.44
CA PHE A 61 4.95 -6.30 -6.28
C PHE A 61 4.52 -5.28 -5.22
N ASN A 62 4.75 -5.65 -3.95
CA ASN A 62 4.47 -4.85 -2.78
C ASN A 62 5.69 -4.77 -1.86
N GLU A 63 6.16 -3.56 -1.54
CA GLU A 63 7.30 -3.31 -0.63
C GLU A 63 8.54 -4.18 -0.89
N SER A 64 8.83 -4.47 -2.16
CA SER A 64 9.91 -5.32 -2.66
C SER A 64 9.79 -6.82 -2.35
N TRP A 65 8.67 -7.27 -1.78
CA TRP A 65 8.44 -8.68 -1.52
C TRP A 65 8.37 -9.45 -2.83
N GLY A 66 9.32 -10.37 -3.02
CA GLY A 66 9.40 -11.15 -4.24
C GLY A 66 9.74 -10.33 -5.49
N GLN A 67 10.17 -9.07 -5.38
CA GLN A 67 10.42 -8.18 -6.52
C GLN A 67 11.65 -8.61 -7.35
N PHE A 68 11.50 -8.65 -8.66
CA PHE A 68 12.59 -8.86 -9.62
C PHE A 68 12.20 -8.28 -10.98
N GLN A 69 13.13 -7.64 -11.69
CA GLN A 69 12.89 -7.11 -13.04
C GLN A 69 11.56 -6.32 -13.17
N ALA A 70 11.21 -5.49 -12.18
CA ALA A 70 9.86 -4.94 -12.05
C ALA A 70 9.42 -4.12 -13.26
N ILE A 71 10.34 -3.36 -13.89
CA ILE A 71 10.07 -2.63 -15.13
C ILE A 71 9.66 -3.60 -16.25
N ARG A 72 10.42 -4.68 -16.46
CA ARG A 72 10.14 -5.66 -17.53
C ARG A 72 8.82 -6.39 -17.29
N ILE A 73 8.50 -6.65 -16.03
CA ILE A 73 7.23 -7.27 -15.66
C ILE A 73 6.08 -6.31 -15.91
N ALA A 74 6.23 -5.03 -15.59
CA ALA A 74 5.21 -4.03 -15.90
C ALA A 74 4.99 -3.85 -17.41
N GLU A 75 6.08 -3.78 -18.19
CA GLU A 75 6.02 -3.77 -19.65
C GLU A 75 5.31 -5.02 -20.19
N TRP A 76 5.61 -6.20 -19.62
CA TRP A 76 4.99 -7.45 -20.02
C TRP A 76 3.49 -7.50 -19.67
N ILE A 77 3.10 -7.03 -18.49
CA ILE A 77 1.69 -6.86 -18.10
C ILE A 77 0.97 -5.96 -19.11
N LYS A 78 1.57 -4.83 -19.50
CA LYS A 78 1.00 -3.92 -20.52
C LYS A 78 0.84 -4.58 -21.90
N LEU A 79 1.69 -5.55 -22.24
CA LEU A 79 1.53 -6.33 -23.48
C LEU A 79 0.36 -7.32 -23.37
N LEU A 80 0.15 -7.93 -22.20
CA LEU A 80 -0.95 -8.86 -21.95
C LEU A 80 -2.31 -8.16 -21.82
N ASP A 81 -2.33 -7.02 -21.12
CA ASP A 81 -3.52 -6.20 -20.91
C ASP A 81 -3.18 -4.71 -21.06
N PRO A 82 -3.28 -4.16 -22.29
CA PRO A 82 -2.98 -2.76 -22.56
C PRO A 82 -4.04 -1.80 -21.99
N THR A 83 -5.15 -2.31 -21.46
CA THR A 83 -6.31 -1.49 -21.06
C THR A 83 -6.29 -1.08 -19.60
N ARG A 84 -5.38 -1.65 -18.78
CA ARG A 84 -5.27 -1.39 -17.33
C ARG A 84 -3.98 -0.65 -17.02
N LEU A 85 -3.98 0.06 -15.91
CA LEU A 85 -2.76 0.67 -15.36
C LEU A 85 -1.93 -0.37 -14.60
N VAL A 86 -0.64 -0.09 -14.40
CA VAL A 86 0.31 -0.97 -13.71
C VAL A 86 1.09 -0.18 -12.68
N ASP A 87 0.91 -0.53 -11.40
CA ASP A 87 1.80 -0.10 -10.31
C ASP A 87 2.90 -1.14 -10.15
N HIS A 88 4.02 -0.95 -10.85
CA HIS A 88 5.06 -1.97 -11.00
C HIS A 88 5.69 -2.39 -9.68
N ALA A 89 5.72 -1.51 -8.67
CA ALA A 89 6.25 -1.80 -7.34
C ALA A 89 5.60 -0.87 -6.32
N SER A 90 4.52 -1.34 -5.70
CA SER A 90 3.79 -0.55 -4.71
C SER A 90 4.66 -0.27 -3.49
N GLY A 91 4.76 1.01 -3.14
CA GLY A 91 5.59 1.51 -2.05
C GLY A 91 7.09 1.49 -2.33
N TRP A 92 7.69 0.29 -2.39
CA TRP A 92 9.14 0.10 -2.53
C TRP A 92 9.45 -1.11 -3.43
N PHE A 93 10.60 -1.22 -4.10
CA PHE A 93 11.48 -0.11 -4.47
C PHE A 93 11.10 0.32 -5.87
N ASP A 94 10.57 1.54 -5.99
CA ASP A 94 10.31 2.17 -7.27
C ASP A 94 11.57 2.11 -8.17
N GLN A 95 11.39 1.68 -9.42
CA GLN A 95 12.42 1.56 -10.45
C GLN A 95 12.21 2.58 -11.58
N GLY A 96 11.23 3.49 -11.44
CA GLY A 96 10.88 4.46 -12.49
C GLY A 96 10.03 3.88 -13.62
N GLY A 97 9.35 2.76 -13.40
CA GLY A 97 8.49 2.10 -14.40
C GLY A 97 7.00 2.23 -14.09
N GLY A 98 6.18 1.58 -14.92
CA GLY A 98 4.72 1.55 -14.73
C GLY A 98 4.06 2.92 -14.88
N ASP A 99 2.83 3.02 -14.40
CA ASP A 99 2.02 4.24 -14.47
C ASP A 99 2.00 5.04 -13.15
N PHE A 100 2.54 4.47 -12.06
CA PHE A 100 2.42 5.04 -10.71
C PHE A 100 3.77 5.41 -10.10
N GLN A 101 3.75 6.54 -9.39
CA GLN A 101 4.68 6.86 -8.32
C GLN A 101 4.01 6.52 -6.97
N SER A 102 4.02 5.23 -6.65
CA SER A 102 3.33 4.61 -5.53
C SER A 102 4.13 4.68 -4.21
N ARG A 103 3.47 4.94 -3.08
CA ARG A 103 4.14 5.21 -1.79
C ARG A 103 3.42 4.65 -0.59
N HIS A 104 4.21 4.05 0.30
CA HIS A 104 3.77 3.59 1.61
C HIS A 104 4.37 4.50 2.68
N VAL A 105 3.52 5.24 3.41
CA VAL A 105 3.99 6.25 4.37
C VAL A 105 3.15 6.21 5.65
N TYR A 106 3.77 5.71 6.72
CA TYR A 106 3.10 5.54 8.02
C TYR A 106 3.58 6.51 9.12
N VAL A 107 4.87 6.84 9.14
CA VAL A 107 5.49 7.60 10.25
C VAL A 107 5.84 9.04 9.86
N LYS A 108 6.19 9.25 8.59
CA LYS A 108 6.62 10.57 8.09
C LYS A 108 5.42 11.35 7.57
N PRO A 109 5.49 12.70 7.54
CA PRO A 109 4.53 13.50 6.79
C PRO A 109 4.44 13.02 5.33
N LEU A 110 3.22 13.00 4.79
CA LEU A 110 3.02 12.79 3.37
C LEU A 110 3.63 13.97 2.62
N SER A 111 4.19 13.70 1.45
CA SER A 111 4.79 14.74 0.61
C SER A 111 4.57 14.39 -0.85
N ALA A 112 4.31 15.39 -1.69
CA ALA A 112 4.60 15.25 -3.11
C ALA A 112 6.13 15.21 -3.27
N ARG A 113 6.66 14.40 -4.19
CA ARG A 113 8.10 14.42 -4.53
C ARG A 113 8.26 14.87 -5.97
N VAL A 114 9.53 14.98 -6.36
CA VAL A 114 10.08 15.25 -7.69
C VAL A 114 9.07 15.05 -8.82
N ALA A 115 8.94 16.08 -9.65
CA ALA A 115 8.17 16.05 -10.88
C ALA A 115 8.49 14.79 -11.70
N ASP A 116 7.44 14.05 -11.99
CA ASP A 116 7.40 12.78 -12.69
C ASP A 116 6.08 12.77 -13.47
N ASP A 117 6.06 12.16 -14.65
CA ASP A 117 4.86 12.10 -15.50
C ASP A 117 3.89 10.99 -15.03
N ARG A 118 4.33 10.13 -14.09
CA ARG A 118 3.52 9.07 -13.50
C ARG A 118 2.54 9.58 -12.43
N ILE A 119 1.49 8.81 -12.21
CA ILE A 119 0.41 9.10 -11.24
C ILE A 119 0.98 9.07 -9.82
N LEU A 120 0.96 10.21 -9.12
CA LEU A 120 1.31 10.27 -7.70
C LEU A 120 0.21 9.59 -6.88
N ALA A 121 0.57 8.52 -6.16
CA ALA A 121 -0.33 7.77 -5.30
C ALA A 121 0.31 7.46 -3.94
N VAL A 122 -0.46 7.64 -2.87
CA VAL A 122 -0.13 7.13 -1.54
C VAL A 122 -0.94 5.85 -1.34
N THR A 123 -0.36 4.72 -1.70
CA THR A 123 -1.03 3.42 -1.76
C THR A 123 -1.07 2.69 -0.43
N GLU A 124 -0.38 3.20 0.59
CA GLU A 124 -0.60 2.82 1.98
C GLU A 124 -0.31 4.00 2.93
N PHE A 125 -1.26 4.34 3.80
CA PHE A 125 -1.08 5.32 4.89
C PHE A 125 -2.04 5.09 6.05
N GLY A 126 -1.91 5.92 7.10
CA GLY A 126 -2.78 5.90 8.26
C GLY A 126 -2.31 4.88 9.27
N GLY A 127 -2.61 3.60 9.07
CA GLY A 127 -2.12 2.51 9.92
C GLY A 127 -2.35 2.72 11.43
N TYR A 128 -3.30 3.58 11.81
CA TYR A 128 -3.61 3.92 13.20
C TYR A 128 -4.38 2.78 13.85
N THR A 129 -4.13 2.56 15.12
CA THR A 129 -4.55 1.34 15.80
C THR A 129 -5.50 1.62 16.94
N MET A 130 -6.44 0.70 17.13
CA MET A 130 -7.34 0.66 18.28
C MET A 130 -7.61 -0.81 18.61
N GLN A 131 -7.35 -1.21 19.85
CA GLN A 131 -7.59 -2.58 20.30
C GLN A 131 -9.02 -2.70 20.82
N VAL A 132 -9.78 -3.66 20.29
CA VAL A 132 -11.13 -3.97 20.77
C VAL A 132 -11.08 -5.32 21.51
N PRO A 133 -11.12 -5.33 22.86
CA PRO A 133 -11.03 -6.56 23.63
C PRO A 133 -12.08 -7.60 23.17
N LYS A 134 -11.70 -8.87 23.15
CA LYS A 134 -12.51 -10.01 22.64
C LYS A 134 -12.72 -10.04 21.11
N ASN A 135 -12.35 -9.00 20.38
CA ASN A 135 -12.43 -8.94 18.91
C ASN A 135 -11.03 -8.93 18.25
N VAL A 136 -10.01 -9.42 18.97
CA VAL A 136 -8.63 -9.55 18.50
C VAL A 136 -8.21 -11.01 18.39
N TYR A 137 -7.24 -11.29 17.51
CA TYR A 137 -6.59 -12.60 17.46
C TYR A 137 -5.83 -12.93 18.75
N THR A 138 -5.18 -11.92 19.34
CA THR A 138 -4.46 -12.06 20.61
C THR A 138 -4.47 -10.76 21.39
N GLU A 139 -4.70 -10.85 22.70
CA GLU A 139 -4.70 -9.68 23.60
C GLU A 139 -3.28 -9.20 23.95
N ARG A 140 -2.25 -10.02 23.69
CA ARG A 140 -0.87 -9.79 24.18
C ARG A 140 0.02 -9.08 23.18
N LYS A 141 -0.22 -9.26 21.89
CA LYS A 141 0.63 -8.73 20.81
C LYS A 141 -0.22 -7.84 19.92
N ARG A 142 0.33 -6.67 19.62
CA ARG A 142 -0.26 -5.72 18.69
C ARG A 142 0.83 -5.01 17.88
N PHE A 143 0.53 -4.78 16.62
CA PHE A 143 1.35 -4.09 15.65
C PHE A 143 0.48 -3.05 14.92
N GLY A 144 1.14 -2.00 14.46
CA GLY A 144 0.58 -0.85 13.77
C GLY A 144 1.09 0.46 14.39
N TYR A 145 0.57 1.57 13.90
CA TYR A 145 1.01 2.92 14.22
C TYR A 145 -0.07 3.65 15.04
N GLY A 146 0.23 4.87 15.53
CA GLY A 146 -0.73 5.76 16.21
C GLY A 146 -1.78 5.07 17.08
N HIS A 147 -1.45 4.76 18.33
CA HIS A 147 -2.37 4.02 19.23
C HIS A 147 -3.46 4.93 19.80
N HIS A 148 -4.71 4.54 19.58
CA HIS A 148 -5.90 5.22 20.06
C HIS A 148 -6.72 4.32 21.00
N PRO A 149 -7.24 4.87 22.12
CA PRO A 149 -7.98 4.10 23.10
C PRO A 149 -9.40 3.73 22.68
N ASP A 150 -10.00 4.49 21.76
CA ASP A 150 -11.43 4.38 21.41
C ASP A 150 -11.71 4.85 19.97
N ALA A 151 -12.94 4.56 19.50
CA ALA A 151 -13.35 4.81 18.13
C ALA A 151 -13.44 6.31 17.81
N GLU A 152 -13.77 7.14 18.80
CA GLU A 152 -13.86 8.58 18.66
C GLU A 152 -12.46 9.18 18.38
N SER A 153 -11.48 8.84 19.22
CA SER A 153 -10.11 9.33 19.07
C SER A 153 -9.42 8.77 17.82
N LEU A 154 -9.69 7.52 17.43
CA LEU A 154 -9.21 6.95 16.17
C LEU A 154 -9.81 7.70 14.96
N THR A 155 -11.13 7.92 14.96
CA THR A 155 -11.82 8.68 13.90
C THR A 155 -11.26 10.09 13.79
N ALA A 156 -11.12 10.80 14.91
CA ALA A 156 -10.59 12.16 14.92
C ALA A 156 -9.15 12.23 14.40
N ALA A 157 -8.32 11.24 14.74
CA ALA A 157 -6.95 11.17 14.24
C ALA A 157 -6.89 10.90 12.73
N TYR A 158 -7.73 10.02 12.21
CA TYR A 158 -7.84 9.77 10.77
C TYR A 158 -8.31 11.01 10.01
N LEU A 159 -9.34 11.71 10.50
CA LEU A 159 -9.81 12.95 9.88
C LEU A 159 -8.73 14.03 9.86
N LYS A 160 -7.98 14.17 10.97
CA LYS A 160 -6.84 15.07 11.03
C LYS A 160 -5.77 14.70 10.00
N LEU A 161 -5.52 13.40 9.79
CA LEU A 161 -4.59 12.93 8.77
C LEU A 161 -5.06 13.29 7.36
N LEU A 162 -6.34 13.11 7.05
CA LEU A 162 -6.91 13.52 5.77
C LEU A 162 -6.75 15.02 5.54
N GLU A 163 -7.15 15.85 6.51
CA GLU A 163 -7.12 17.31 6.37
C GLU A 163 -5.69 17.87 6.29
N GLN A 164 -4.76 17.34 7.10
CA GLN A 164 -3.41 17.90 7.23
C GLN A 164 -2.39 17.31 6.25
N GLN A 165 -2.61 16.09 5.76
CA GLN A 165 -1.62 15.37 4.95
C GLN A 165 -2.14 15.02 3.56
N VAL A 166 -3.37 14.53 3.42
CA VAL A 166 -3.90 14.11 2.10
C VAL A 166 -4.37 15.32 1.31
N LYS A 167 -5.25 16.14 1.88
CA LYS A 167 -5.87 17.29 1.23
C LYS A 167 -4.87 18.27 0.60
N PRO A 168 -3.76 18.67 1.28
CA PRO A 168 -2.79 19.59 0.67
C PRO A 168 -2.01 19.02 -0.52
N LEU A 169 -2.01 17.69 -0.68
CA LEU A 169 -1.30 17.02 -1.78
C LEU A 169 -2.17 16.85 -3.03
N ILE A 170 -3.49 16.98 -2.92
CA ILE A 170 -4.41 16.91 -4.06
C ILE A 170 -4.04 17.97 -5.11
N SER A 171 -3.88 19.22 -4.68
CA SER A 171 -3.45 20.31 -5.57
C SER A 171 -2.01 20.17 -6.09
N GLN A 172 -1.26 19.19 -5.59
CA GLN A 172 0.09 18.85 -6.03
C GLN A 172 0.11 17.58 -6.91
N GLY A 173 -1.07 17.09 -7.34
CA GLY A 173 -1.21 15.96 -8.26
C GLY A 173 -1.45 14.61 -7.59
N LEU A 174 -1.66 14.55 -6.27
CA LEU A 174 -2.04 13.31 -5.60
C LEU A 174 -3.39 12.81 -6.15
N SER A 175 -3.37 11.63 -6.77
CA SER A 175 -4.54 11.07 -7.45
C SER A 175 -5.18 9.92 -6.68
N ALA A 176 -4.47 9.32 -5.72
CA ALA A 176 -4.99 8.23 -4.89
C ALA A 176 -4.37 8.23 -3.49
N ALA A 177 -5.18 7.89 -2.48
CA ALA A 177 -4.76 7.69 -1.10
C ALA A 177 -5.49 6.47 -0.51
N ILE A 178 -4.76 5.44 -0.07
CA ILE A 178 -5.33 4.18 0.43
C ILE A 178 -4.96 3.98 1.89
N TYR A 179 -5.97 3.97 2.76
CA TYR A 179 -5.79 3.70 4.18
C TYR A 179 -5.53 2.20 4.41
N THR A 180 -4.46 1.89 5.14
CA THR A 180 -4.18 0.53 5.61
C THR A 180 -4.86 0.35 6.96
N GLN A 181 -5.88 -0.51 7.11
CA GLN A 181 -6.42 -1.52 6.17
C GLN A 181 -7.92 -1.80 6.43
N THR A 182 -8.54 -2.69 5.66
CA THR A 182 -9.97 -3.02 5.80
C THR A 182 -10.29 -3.75 7.12
N THR A 183 -9.48 -4.73 7.51
CA THR A 183 -9.73 -5.56 8.72
C THR A 183 -8.42 -5.74 9.50
N ASP A 184 -8.50 -5.90 10.81
CA ASP A 184 -7.34 -6.35 11.58
C ASP A 184 -6.89 -7.74 11.10
N ILE A 185 -5.57 -7.94 10.95
CA ILE A 185 -4.96 -9.20 10.52
C ILE A 185 -4.03 -9.70 11.61
N GLU A 186 -4.47 -10.74 12.31
CA GLU A 186 -3.74 -11.35 13.43
C GLU A 186 -3.27 -10.31 14.46
N THR A 187 -1.97 -10.03 14.48
CA THR A 187 -1.38 -9.05 15.41
C THR A 187 -1.40 -7.62 14.90
N GLU A 188 -1.66 -7.38 13.62
CA GLU A 188 -1.78 -6.04 13.05
C GLU A 188 -3.22 -5.53 13.20
N ILE A 189 -3.38 -4.45 14.00
CA ILE A 189 -4.69 -4.01 14.51
C ILE A 189 -5.09 -2.61 14.05
N ASN A 190 -4.71 -2.24 12.83
CA ASN A 190 -5.01 -0.96 12.17
C ASN A 190 -6.17 -1.06 11.15
N GLY A 191 -6.93 -2.14 11.18
CA GLY A 191 -8.12 -2.33 10.37
C GLY A 191 -9.23 -1.34 10.69
N PHE A 192 -10.03 -1.00 9.69
CA PHE A 192 -11.34 -0.36 9.88
C PHE A 192 -12.29 -1.29 10.64
N LEU A 193 -12.25 -2.58 10.35
CA LEU A 193 -12.99 -3.62 11.06
C LEU A 193 -12.07 -4.41 12.00
N THR A 194 -12.64 -4.94 13.08
CA THR A 194 -11.95 -5.90 13.95
C THR A 194 -11.60 -7.22 13.25
N TYR A 195 -10.77 -8.04 13.91
CA TYR A 195 -10.28 -9.31 13.37
C TYR A 195 -11.41 -10.26 12.96
N ASP A 196 -12.48 -10.29 13.75
CA ASP A 196 -13.69 -11.07 13.49
C ASP A 196 -14.75 -10.34 12.66
N ARG A 197 -14.44 -9.14 12.15
CA ARG A 197 -15.29 -8.30 11.30
C ARG A 197 -16.64 -7.89 11.93
N LYS A 198 -16.72 -7.87 13.26
CA LYS A 198 -17.97 -7.57 13.98
C LYS A 198 -18.10 -6.11 14.43
N VAL A 199 -16.99 -5.38 14.52
CA VAL A 199 -16.99 -4.01 15.03
C VAL A 199 -16.28 -3.11 14.03
N GLU A 200 -16.96 -2.04 13.64
CA GLU A 200 -16.38 -0.89 12.95
C GLU A 200 -15.63 -0.02 13.97
N LYS A 201 -14.37 0.29 13.68
CA LYS A 201 -13.47 0.98 14.60
C LYS A 201 -13.45 2.50 14.38
N MET A 202 -14.02 2.95 13.28
CA MET A 202 -14.24 4.37 12.96
C MET A 202 -15.67 4.58 12.50
N ASP A 203 -16.18 5.80 12.64
CA ASP A 203 -17.54 6.14 12.20
C ASP A 203 -17.62 6.20 10.66
N ALA A 204 -18.25 5.19 10.04
CA ALA A 204 -18.34 5.03 8.59
C ALA A 204 -18.94 6.25 7.88
N GLU A 205 -19.98 6.84 8.49
CA GLU A 205 -20.73 7.94 7.91
C GLU A 205 -19.93 9.25 7.95
N THR A 206 -19.14 9.47 9.00
CA THR A 206 -18.17 10.57 9.08
C THR A 206 -17.03 10.41 8.08
N LEU A 207 -16.49 9.19 7.95
CA LEU A 207 -15.47 8.89 6.93
C LEU A 207 -16.00 9.14 5.52
N ARG A 208 -17.22 8.68 5.22
CA ARG A 208 -17.88 8.90 3.92
C ARG A 208 -17.98 10.39 3.58
N ARG A 209 -18.44 11.22 4.52
CA ARG A 209 -18.51 12.67 4.32
C ARG A 209 -17.13 13.29 4.08
N ALA A 210 -16.12 12.88 4.85
CA ALA A 210 -14.77 13.37 4.68
C ALA A 210 -14.19 12.99 3.30
N HIS A 211 -14.40 11.75 2.85
CA HIS A 211 -13.97 11.29 1.52
C HIS A 211 -14.69 12.02 0.39
N LEU A 212 -16.00 12.22 0.48
CA LEU A 212 -16.75 13.01 -0.51
C LEU A 212 -16.20 14.43 -0.63
N GLY A 213 -15.89 15.07 0.51
CA GLY A 213 -15.29 16.40 0.52
C GLY A 213 -13.89 16.45 -0.12
N LEU A 214 -13.13 15.36 -0.14
CA LEU A 214 -11.86 15.28 -0.87
C LEU A 214 -12.08 15.03 -2.37
N ILE A 215 -13.05 14.18 -2.73
CA ILE A 215 -13.36 13.83 -4.12
C ILE A 215 -13.90 15.05 -4.88
N GLU A 216 -14.72 15.89 -4.23
CA GLU A 216 -15.24 17.13 -4.82
C GLU A 216 -14.17 18.19 -5.09
N MET A 217 -12.93 17.99 -4.61
CA MET A 217 -11.79 18.87 -4.89
C MET A 217 -11.01 18.50 -6.15
N LEU A 218 -11.27 17.32 -6.74
CA LEU A 218 -10.66 16.82 -7.97
C LEU A 218 -11.41 17.35 -9.20
#